data_AF-A0A3N3DT58-F1
#
_entry.id   AF-A0A3N3DT58-F1
#
_cell.length_a   1.000
_cell.length_b   1.000
_cell.length_c   1.000
_cell.angle_alpha   90.00
_cell.angle_beta   90.00
_cell.angle_gamma   90.00
#
_symmetry.space_group_name_H-M   'P 1'
#
loop_
_entity.id
_entity.type
_entity.pdbx_description
1 polymer ?
#
loop_
_entity_poly.entity_id
_entity_poly.type
_entity_poly.pdbx_seq_one_letter_code
_entity_poly.pdbx_strand_id
1 'polypeptide(L)'
;MTKTERIFHAVTFEMIMIALCVPLLSLIMEKEAGGMLAVSIGLSVTAMVWNYVYNLLVDNFFGADRAKRGVVFRIIHSLGFEGGLIGITVPVLAWTFGITLYEALLLEIGLVVFILLYTMAFNYLYDKTQPYKKIISYKHLA
;
A
#
# COMPACT_ATOMS: atom_id res chain seq x y z
N MET A 1 -3.39 -11.83 -16.65
CA MET A 1 -2.14 -11.05 -16.59
C MET A 1 -0.93 -11.97 -16.63
N THR A 2 0.01 -11.72 -17.54
CA THR A 2 1.31 -12.43 -17.56
C THR A 2 2.18 -12.02 -16.35
N LYS A 3 3.24 -12.77 -16.02
CA LYS A 3 4.17 -12.38 -14.93
C LYS A 3 4.77 -10.99 -15.17
N THR A 4 5.16 -10.70 -16.41
CA THR A 4 5.72 -9.40 -16.83
C THR A 4 4.73 -8.27 -16.65
N GLU A 5 3.46 -8.48 -17.02
CA GLU A 5 2.39 -7.50 -16.85
C GLU A 5 2.12 -7.19 -15.38
N ARG A 6 2.14 -8.21 -14.51
CA ARG A 6 1.98 -8.02 -13.06
C ARG A 6 3.11 -7.17 -12.46
N ILE A 7 4.35 -7.44 -12.86
CA ILE A 7 5.52 -6.66 -12.40
C ILE A 7 5.41 -5.23 -12.91
N PHE A 8 5.12 -5.04 -14.20
CA PHE A 8 4.97 -3.70 -14.77
C PHE A 8 3.86 -2.91 -14.08
N HIS A 9 2.70 -3.52 -13.85
CA HIS A 9 1.60 -2.92 -13.11
C HIS A 9 2.04 -2.49 -11.71
N ALA A 10 2.63 -3.41 -10.94
CA ALA A 10 3.05 -3.15 -9.56
C ALA A 10 4.10 -2.03 -9.46
N VAL A 11 5.11 -2.05 -10.33
CA VAL A 11 6.16 -1.02 -10.34
C VAL A 11 5.59 0.34 -10.74
N THR A 12 4.75 0.40 -11.77
CA THR A 12 4.17 1.67 -12.25
C THR A 12 3.21 2.26 -11.23
N PHE A 13 2.42 1.41 -10.57
CA PHE A 13 1.57 1.78 -9.43
C PHE A 13 2.40 2.41 -8.31
N GLU A 14 3.41 1.70 -7.83
CA GLU A 14 4.22 2.17 -6.69
C GLU A 14 4.95 3.49 -7.02
N MET A 15 5.53 3.60 -8.22
CA MET A 15 6.26 4.80 -8.65
C MET A 15 5.37 6.03 -8.70
N ILE A 16 4.16 5.91 -9.25
CA ILE A 16 3.22 7.04 -9.32
C ILE A 16 2.68 7.36 -7.92
N MET A 17 2.37 6.35 -7.11
CA MET A 17 1.93 6.55 -5.73
C MET A 17 2.96 7.34 -4.93
N ILE A 18 4.24 6.93 -4.96
CA ILE A 18 5.34 7.64 -4.28
C ILE A 18 5.49 9.06 -4.83
N ALA A 19 5.44 9.24 -6.15
CA ALA A 19 5.55 10.56 -6.79
C ALA A 19 4.44 11.53 -6.37
N LEU A 20 3.26 11.03 -5.97
CA LEU A 20 2.15 11.83 -5.45
C LEU A 20 2.23 12.02 -3.93
N CYS A 21 2.54 10.96 -3.18
CA CYS A 21 2.58 10.98 -1.71
C CYS A 21 3.72 11.86 -1.18
N VAL A 22 4.90 11.84 -1.80
CA VAL A 22 6.06 12.57 -1.29
C VAL A 22 5.85 14.09 -1.28
N PRO A 23 5.40 14.74 -2.38
CA PRO A 23 5.06 16.16 -2.37
C PRO A 23 3.91 16.48 -1.43
N LEU A 24 2.85 15.65 -1.42
CA LEU A 24 1.69 15.85 -0.56
C LEU A 24 2.08 15.88 0.91
N LEU A 25 2.86 14.90 1.35
CA LEU A 25 3.32 14.82 2.73
C LEU A 25 4.33 15.92 3.06
N SER A 26 5.20 16.29 2.12
CA SER A 26 6.13 17.41 2.29
C SER A 26 5.40 18.73 2.54
N LEU A 27 4.29 18.97 1.83
CA LEU A 27 3.43 20.14 2.02
C LEU A 27 2.69 20.11 3.37
N ILE A 28 2.15 18.97 3.76
CA ILE A 28 1.39 18.83 5.02
C ILE A 28 2.31 18.94 6.25
N MET A 29 3.50 18.34 6.17
CA MET A 29 4.44 18.24 7.28
C MET A 29 5.44 19.39 7.34
N GLU A 30 5.47 20.26 6.32
CA GLU A 30 6.46 21.33 6.16
C GLU A 30 7.92 20.81 6.25
N LYS A 31 8.17 19.60 5.73
CA LYS A 31 9.49 18.94 5.75
C LYS A 31 10.05 18.73 4.34
N GLU A 32 11.38 18.62 4.25
CA GLU A 32 12.08 18.38 2.99
C GLU A 32 11.62 17.07 2.30
N ALA A 33 11.42 17.14 0.98
CA ALA A 33 10.98 16.02 0.16
C ALA A 33 11.89 14.78 0.27
N GLY A 34 13.21 14.95 0.45
CA GLY A 34 14.15 13.84 0.62
C GLY A 34 13.86 13.00 1.86
N GLY A 35 13.60 13.66 3.00
CA GLY A 35 13.18 12.99 4.24
C GLY A 35 11.83 12.31 4.09
N MET A 36 10.89 12.95 3.38
CA MET A 36 9.56 12.38 3.13
C MET A 36 9.61 11.13 2.25
N LEU A 37 10.48 11.10 1.24
CA LEU A 37 10.71 9.93 0.39
C LEU A 37 11.17 8.73 1.23
N ALA A 38 12.12 8.93 2.13
CA ALA A 38 12.62 7.87 3.02
C ALA A 38 11.50 7.33 3.92
N VAL A 39 10.66 8.22 4.47
CA VAL A 39 9.50 7.81 5.29
C VAL A 39 8.48 7.03 4.45
N SER A 40 8.11 7.52 3.27
CA SER A 40 7.15 6.81 2.39
C SER A 40 7.64 5.42 2.00
N ILE A 41 8.92 5.27 1.67
CA ILE A 41 9.52 3.96 1.40
C ILE A 41 9.48 3.08 2.66
N GLY A 42 9.86 3.62 3.82
CA GLY A 42 9.83 2.89 5.09
C GLY A 42 8.45 2.38 5.46
N LEU A 43 7.40 3.19 5.28
CA LEU A 43 6.01 2.78 5.50
C LEU A 43 5.57 1.69 4.52
N SER A 44 5.90 1.83 3.22
CA SER A 44 5.58 0.82 2.20
C SER A 44 6.24 -0.53 2.52
N VAL A 45 7.52 -0.52 2.90
CA VAL A 45 8.24 -1.74 3.33
C VAL A 45 7.63 -2.33 4.60
N THR A 46 7.30 -1.49 5.59
CA THR A 46 6.67 -1.94 6.83
C THR A 46 5.32 -2.61 6.54
N ALA A 47 4.49 -2.01 5.68
CA ALA A 47 3.21 -2.57 5.27
C ALA A 47 3.37 -3.90 4.54
N MET A 48 4.34 -4.02 3.62
CA MET A 48 4.63 -5.28 2.93
C MET A 48 5.07 -6.40 3.88
N VAL A 49 5.98 -6.08 4.81
CA VAL A 49 6.47 -7.03 5.82
C VAL A 49 5.33 -7.45 6.75
N TRP A 50 4.55 -6.49 7.25
CA TRP A 50 3.40 -6.76 8.11
C TRP A 50 2.35 -7.63 7.40
N ASN A 51 2.05 -7.34 6.14
CA ASN A 51 1.15 -8.18 5.32
C ASN A 51 1.62 -9.63 5.25
N TYR A 52 2.92 -9.86 5.03
CA TYR A 52 3.46 -11.20 5.03
C TYR A 52 3.35 -11.88 6.40
N VAL A 53 3.81 -11.20 7.47
CA VAL A 53 3.80 -11.73 8.84
C VAL A 53 2.38 -12.04 9.32
N TYR A 54 1.44 -11.12 9.11
CA TYR A 54 0.05 -11.29 9.53
C TYR A 54 -0.61 -12.47 8.81
N ASN A 55 -0.41 -12.59 7.49
CA ASN A 55 -0.93 -13.73 6.73
C ASN A 55 -0.34 -15.06 7.23
N LEU A 56 0.96 -15.11 7.53
CA LEU A 56 1.60 -16.30 8.10
C LEU A 56 1.01 -16.69 9.45
N LEU A 57 0.85 -15.71 10.36
CA LEU A 57 0.27 -15.96 11.68
C LEU A 57 -1.15 -16.54 11.54
N VAL A 58 -1.99 -15.93 10.72
CA VAL A 58 -3.37 -16.38 10.53
C VAL A 58 -3.43 -17.75 9.88
N ASP A 59 -2.58 -18.04 8.90
CA ASP A 59 -2.52 -19.36 8.26
C ASP A 59 -2.04 -20.44 9.23
N ASN A 60 -1.14 -20.12 10.17
CA ASN A 60 -0.71 -21.05 11.22
C ASN A 60 -1.82 -21.35 12.24
N PHE A 61 -2.62 -20.34 12.62
CA PHE A 61 -3.69 -20.53 13.62
C PHE A 61 -4.98 -21.13 13.03
N PHE A 62 -5.34 -20.80 11.79
CA PHE A 62 -6.63 -21.15 11.18
C PHE A 62 -6.52 -22.09 9.98
N GLY A 63 -5.31 -22.56 9.65
CA GLY A 63 -5.03 -23.50 8.58
C GLY A 63 -5.00 -22.87 7.19
N ALA A 64 -4.33 -23.54 6.25
CA ALA A 64 -4.04 -23.03 4.90
C ALA A 64 -5.24 -23.02 3.94
N ASP A 65 -6.36 -23.66 4.29
CA ASP A 65 -7.56 -23.72 3.43
C ASP A 65 -8.36 -22.41 3.49
N ARG A 66 -7.91 -21.42 2.73
CA ARG A 66 -8.52 -20.08 2.70
C ARG A 66 -9.93 -20.06 2.08
N ALA A 67 -10.31 -21.09 1.32
CA ALA A 67 -11.59 -21.14 0.62
C ALA A 67 -12.77 -21.43 1.57
N LYS A 68 -12.52 -22.15 2.67
CA LYS A 68 -13.53 -22.47 3.69
C LYS A 68 -13.81 -21.33 4.68
N ARG A 69 -13.06 -20.23 4.62
CA ARG A 69 -13.21 -19.07 5.53
C ARG A 69 -14.45 -18.25 5.16
N GLY A 70 -15.46 -18.27 6.03
CA GLY A 70 -16.71 -17.51 5.88
C GLY A 70 -16.52 -15.98 5.97
N VAL A 71 -17.57 -15.23 5.63
CA VAL A 71 -17.53 -13.76 5.56
C VAL A 71 -17.16 -13.11 6.90
N VAL A 72 -17.69 -13.63 8.02
CA VAL A 72 -17.37 -13.12 9.37
C VAL A 72 -15.87 -13.20 9.67
N PHE A 73 -15.24 -14.33 9.33
CA PHE A 73 -13.80 -14.48 9.50
C PHE A 73 -13.02 -13.46 8.68
N ARG A 74 -13.45 -13.22 7.43
CA ARG A 74 -12.80 -12.23 6.55
C ARG A 74 -12.89 -10.82 7.11
N ILE A 75 -14.02 -10.43 7.67
CA ILE A 75 -14.19 -9.12 8.32
C ILE A 75 -13.25 -8.99 9.52
N ILE A 76 -13.27 -9.96 10.43
CA ILE A 76 -12.39 -9.95 11.62
C ILE A 76 -10.91 -9.94 11.20
N HIS A 77 -10.56 -10.74 10.20
CA HIS A 77 -9.21 -10.81 9.66
C HIS A 77 -8.76 -9.47 9.07
N SER A 78 -9.59 -8.82 8.25
CA SER A 78 -9.29 -7.50 7.68
C SER A 78 -9.17 -6.43 8.77
N LEU A 79 -10.06 -6.43 9.76
CA LEU A 79 -10.00 -5.49 10.88
C LEU A 79 -8.75 -5.70 11.75
N GLY A 80 -8.38 -6.95 12.01
CA GLY A 80 -7.16 -7.27 12.75
C GLY A 80 -5.89 -6.91 11.98
N PHE A 81 -5.90 -7.07 10.65
CA PHE A 81 -4.79 -6.67 9.79
C PHE A 81 -4.57 -5.16 9.87
N GLU A 82 -5.64 -4.40 9.62
CA GLU A 82 -5.61 -2.94 9.56
C GLU A 82 -5.30 -2.36 10.95
N GLY A 83 -5.97 -2.86 12.00
CA GLY A 83 -5.73 -2.41 13.36
C GLY A 83 -4.30 -2.69 13.85
N GLY A 84 -3.75 -3.86 13.49
CA GLY A 84 -2.35 -4.17 13.79
C GLY A 84 -1.37 -3.30 13.03
N LEU A 85 -1.65 -3.00 11.76
CA LEU A 85 -0.82 -2.11 10.95
C LEU A 85 -0.83 -0.69 11.51
N ILE A 86 -2.00 -0.13 11.80
CA ILE A 86 -2.18 1.19 12.45
C ILE A 86 -1.42 1.24 13.79
N GLY A 87 -1.48 0.16 14.57
CA GLY A 87 -0.74 0.05 15.84
C GLY A 87 0.79 0.13 15.69
N ILE A 88 1.32 -0.11 14.48
CA ILE A 88 2.75 0.02 14.16
C ILE A 88 3.04 1.36 13.49
N THR A 89 2.26 1.72 12.47
CA THR A 89 2.52 2.90 11.63
C THR A 89 2.29 4.20 12.39
N VAL A 90 1.22 4.31 13.19
CA VAL A 90 0.89 5.55 13.91
C VAL A 90 1.98 5.94 14.93
N PRO A 91 2.49 5.04 15.80
CA PRO A 91 3.61 5.38 16.69
C PRO A 91 4.88 5.77 15.93
N VAL A 92 5.19 5.09 14.82
CA VAL A 92 6.36 5.40 13.98
C VAL A 92 6.23 6.79 13.36
N LEU A 93 5.05 7.13 12.82
CA LEU A 93 4.73 8.45 12.29
C LEU A 93 4.82 9.53 13.36
N ALA A 94 4.19 9.32 14.52
CA ALA A 94 4.22 10.27 15.64
C ALA A 94 5.66 10.56 16.08
N TRP A 95 6.49 9.52 16.24
CA TRP A 95 7.89 9.67 16.62
C TRP A 95 8.73 10.36 15.55
N THR A 96 8.54 9.99 14.28
CA THR A 96 9.31 10.55 13.15
C THR A 96 8.96 12.01 12.88
N PHE A 97 7.67 12.35 13.00
CA PHE A 97 7.19 13.70 12.73
C PHE A 97 7.23 14.62 13.94
N GLY A 98 7.34 14.07 15.15
CA GLY A 98 7.25 14.85 16.39
C GLY A 98 5.84 15.35 16.67
N ILE A 99 4.82 14.65 16.15
CA ILE A 99 3.41 14.98 16.27
C ILE A 99 2.74 14.06 17.30
N THR A 100 1.56 14.44 17.77
CA THR A 100 0.78 13.61 18.68
C THR A 100 0.28 12.33 17.99
N LEU A 101 -0.03 11.30 18.79
CA LEU A 101 -0.64 10.07 18.26
C LEU A 101 -1.97 10.33 17.53
N TYR A 102 -2.72 11.36 17.95
CA TYR A 102 -3.96 11.75 17.31
C TYR A 102 -3.72 12.37 15.93
N GLU A 103 -2.75 13.28 15.80
CA GLU A 103 -2.37 13.87 14.51
C GLU A 103 -1.79 12.81 13.57
N ALA A 104 -0.96 11.90 14.08
CA ALA A 104 -0.44 10.77 13.31
C ALA A 104 -1.55 9.82 12.84
N LEU A 105 -2.58 9.58 13.67
CA LEU A 105 -3.74 8.80 13.28
C LEU A 105 -4.56 9.50 12.19
N LEU A 106 -4.77 10.82 12.28
CA LEU A 106 -5.45 11.59 11.24
C LEU A 106 -4.67 11.58 9.92
N LEU A 107 -3.35 11.69 10.00
CA LEU A 107 -2.47 11.56 8.84
C LEU A 107 -2.62 10.18 8.19
N GLU A 108 -2.58 9.12 8.99
CA GLU A 108 -2.73 7.74 8.51
C GLU A 108 -4.09 7.53 7.83
N ILE A 109 -5.18 8.01 8.44
CA ILE A 109 -6.52 7.95 7.83
C ILE A 109 -6.54 8.72 6.50
N GLY A 110 -5.96 9.92 6.46
CA GLY A 110 -5.85 10.72 5.24
C GLY A 110 -5.07 9.99 4.13
N LEU A 111 -3.95 9.37 4.47
CA LEU A 111 -3.14 8.56 3.56
C LEU A 111 -3.91 7.33 3.06
N VAL A 112 -4.57 6.58 3.94
CA VAL A 112 -5.37 5.40 3.56
C VAL A 112 -6.49 5.80 2.60
N VAL A 113 -7.24 6.86 2.90
CA VAL A 113 -8.31 7.35 2.02
C VAL A 113 -7.74 7.80 0.68
N PHE A 114 -6.62 8.53 0.67
CA PHE A 114 -5.95 8.95 -0.56
C PHE A 114 -5.51 7.75 -1.40
N ILE A 115 -4.84 6.77 -0.79
CA ILE A 115 -4.36 5.55 -1.45
C ILE A 115 -5.54 4.74 -2.00
N LEU A 116 -6.67 4.65 -1.27
CA LEU A 116 -7.86 3.96 -1.75
C LEU A 116 -8.42 4.60 -3.02
N LEU A 117 -8.59 5.93 -3.02
CA LEU A 117 -9.07 6.67 -4.19
C LEU A 117 -8.10 6.55 -5.37
N TYR A 118 -6.80 6.72 -5.09
CA TYR A 118 -5.73 6.52 -6.06
C TYR A 118 -5.77 5.12 -6.67
N THR A 119 -5.92 4.08 -5.84
CA THR A 119 -5.92 2.68 -6.27
C THR A 119 -7.10 2.39 -7.20
N MET A 120 -8.29 2.88 -6.87
CA MET A 120 -9.46 2.73 -7.74
C MET A 120 -9.25 3.44 -9.09
N ALA A 121 -8.76 4.68 -9.07
CA ALA A 121 -8.52 5.47 -10.27
C ALA A 121 -7.43 4.84 -11.17
N PHE A 122 -6.32 4.41 -10.58
CA PHE A 122 -5.22 3.77 -11.29
C PHE A 122 -5.67 2.46 -11.93
N ASN A 123 -6.31 1.57 -11.17
CA ASN A 123 -6.75 0.28 -11.69
C ASN A 123 -7.75 0.46 -12.83
N TYR A 124 -8.73 1.35 -12.68
CA TYR A 124 -9.68 1.68 -13.75
C TYR A 124 -8.98 2.19 -15.01
N LEU A 125 -8.03 3.12 -14.87
CA LEU A 125 -7.30 3.68 -16.00
C LEU A 125 -6.39 2.64 -16.67
N TYR A 126 -5.72 1.80 -15.88
CA TYR A 126 -4.83 0.74 -16.37
C TYR A 126 -5.62 -0.29 -17.18
N ASP A 127 -6.78 -0.72 -16.67
CA ASP A 127 -7.65 -1.67 -17.35
C ASP A 127 -8.22 -1.11 -18.65
N LYS A 128 -8.54 0.19 -18.69
CA LYS A 128 -9.06 0.87 -19.88
C LYS A 128 -7.99 1.11 -20.94
N THR A 129 -6.79 1.54 -20.54
CA THR A 129 -5.72 1.96 -21.47
C THR A 129 -4.80 0.80 -21.88
N GLN A 130 -4.74 -0.25 -21.06
CA GLN A 130 -3.91 -1.45 -21.26
C GLN A 130 -2.50 -1.12 -21.79
N PRO A 131 -1.77 -0.23 -21.11
CA PRO A 131 -0.53 0.35 -21.63
C PRO A 131 0.55 -0.71 -21.86
N TYR A 132 0.51 -1.80 -21.08
CA TYR A 132 1.38 -2.96 -21.22
C TYR A 132 1.32 -3.62 -22.61
N LYS A 133 0.20 -3.51 -23.34
CA LYS A 133 0.08 -4.09 -24.68
C LYS A 133 1.08 -3.49 -25.65
N LYS A 134 1.37 -2.18 -25.55
CA LYS A 134 2.38 -1.52 -26.39
C LYS A 134 3.80 -2.03 -26.12
N ILE A 135 4.09 -2.39 -24.87
CA ILE A 135 5.42 -2.83 -24.43
C ILE A 135 5.62 -4.33 -24.69
N ILE A 136 4.60 -5.16 -24.43
CA ILE A 136 4.68 -6.61 -24.60
C ILE A 136 4.50 -7.02 -26.08
N SER A 137 3.69 -6.31 -26.87
CA SER A 137 3.53 -6.59 -28.31
C SER A 137 4.84 -6.44 -29.09
N TYR A 138 5.79 -5.64 -28.60
CA TYR A 138 7.11 -5.50 -29.24
C TYR A 138 7.96 -6.77 -29.13
N LYS A 139 7.76 -7.57 -28.06
CA LYS A 139 8.49 -8.83 -27.82
C LYS A 139 8.01 -10.02 -28.65
N HIS A 140 6.92 -9.88 -29.40
CA HIS A 140 6.40 -10.94 -30.28
C HIS A 140 6.71 -10.71 -31.77
N LEU A 141 7.29 -9.54 -32.11
CA LEU A 141 7.67 -9.15 -33.47
C LEU A 141 9.18 -8.97 -33.66
N ALA A 142 9.98 -9.27 -32.63
CA ALA A 142 11.45 -9.29 -32.63
C ALA A 142 11.92 -10.69 -32.22
#